data_AF-A0AAD8XUI6-F1
#
_entry.id   AF-A0AAD8XUI6-F1
#
_cell.length_a   1.000
_cell.length_b   1.000
_cell.length_c   1.000
_cell.angle_alpha   90.00
_cell.angle_beta   90.00
_cell.angle_gamma   90.00
#
_symmetry.space_group_name_H-M   'P 1'
#
loop_
_entity.id
_entity.type
_entity.pdbx_description
1 polymer ?
#
loop_
_entity_poly.entity_id
_entity_poly.type
_entity_poly.pdbx_seq_one_letter_code
_entity_poly.pdbx_strand_id
1 'polypeptide(L)'
;MHATNECNHRATGGVRITASIFLSQLEEASLKQVAEHDKYYFPFGNMDWIWSQRGRHWNKDGTASMMNDKGRQPFEPVDTIEGCEDRVGENKEECMVHGEVRMNCYKTCGFFKDDGEYRPGEERAVVSPELPF
;
A
#
# COMPACT_ATOMS: atom_id res chain seq x y z
N MET A 1 -5.22 -6.09 -6.21
CA MET A 1 -4.02 -5.35 -5.78
C MET A 1 -2.80 -5.99 -6.41
N HIS A 2 -1.93 -5.19 -7.03
CA HIS A 2 -0.61 -5.66 -7.45
C HIS A 2 0.39 -5.16 -6.43
N ALA A 3 1.25 -6.06 -5.99
CA ALA A 3 2.39 -5.70 -5.20
C ALA A 3 3.59 -6.43 -5.76
N THR A 4 4.66 -5.68 -5.89
CA THR A 4 5.95 -6.16 -6.38
C THR A 4 6.91 -6.01 -5.22
N ASN A 5 7.71 -7.04 -4.97
CA ASN A 5 8.81 -6.91 -4.01
C ASN A 5 9.78 -5.83 -4.50
N GLU A 6 10.38 -5.04 -3.60
CA GLU A 6 11.32 -4.02 -4.03
C GLU A 6 12.59 -4.66 -4.61
N CYS A 7 12.78 -4.51 -5.91
CA CYS A 7 14.03 -4.87 -6.58
C CYS A 7 14.76 -3.58 -6.97
N ASN A 8 15.95 -3.37 -6.41
CA ASN A 8 16.78 -2.21 -6.77
C ASN A 8 17.42 -2.45 -8.15
N HIS A 9 16.79 -1.92 -9.20
CA HIS A 9 17.26 -2.02 -10.58
C HIS A 9 18.16 -0.86 -11.04
N ARG A 10 18.53 0.07 -10.14
CA ARG A 10 19.27 1.29 -10.51
C ARG A 10 20.62 0.99 -11.15
N ALA A 11 21.27 -0.11 -10.77
CA ALA A 11 22.58 -0.48 -11.29
C ALA A 11 22.56 -0.95 -12.76
N THR A 12 21.44 -1.48 -13.25
CA THR A 12 21.35 -2.09 -14.59
C THR A 12 20.45 -1.30 -15.55
N GLY A 13 19.69 -0.32 -15.05
CA GLY A 13 18.77 0.50 -15.85
C GLY A 13 17.60 -0.26 -16.48
N GLY A 14 17.50 -1.57 -16.23
CA GLY A 14 16.50 -2.45 -16.79
C GLY A 14 15.64 -3.10 -15.71
N VAL A 15 14.32 -3.00 -15.86
CA VAL A 15 13.33 -3.66 -15.00
C VAL A 15 12.65 -4.76 -15.80
N ARG A 16 12.55 -5.96 -15.24
CA ARG A 16 11.70 -7.05 -15.78
C ARG A 16 10.69 -7.42 -14.71
N ILE A 17 9.41 -7.24 -15.01
CA ILE A 17 8.30 -7.50 -14.09
C ILE A 17 7.57 -8.75 -14.56
N THR A 18 7.45 -9.73 -13.67
CA THR A 18 6.46 -10.81 -13.79
C THR A 18 5.40 -10.55 -12.72
N ALA A 19 4.14 -10.45 -13.13
CA ALA A 19 3.03 -10.18 -12.21
C ALA A 19 2.03 -11.34 -12.24
N SER A 20 1.66 -11.82 -11.06
CA SER A 20 0.49 -12.69 -10.86
C SER A 20 -0.65 -11.85 -10.31
N ILE A 21 -1.82 -11.93 -10.93
CA ILE A 21 -3.01 -11.18 -10.53
C ILE A 21 -3.92 -12.10 -9.74
N PHE A 22 -4.09 -11.83 -8.46
CA PHE A 22 -5.12 -12.46 -7.64
C PHE A 22 -6.30 -11.52 -7.52
N LEU A 23 -7.49 -12.02 -7.86
CA LEU A 23 -8.75 -11.32 -7.67
C LEU A 23 -9.49 -12.00 -6.52
N SER A 24 -9.58 -11.29 -5.40
CA SER A 24 -10.43 -11.69 -4.29
C SER A 24 -11.43 -10.57 -4.00
N GLN A 25 -12.67 -10.98 -3.73
CA GLN A 25 -13.63 -10.10 -3.08
C GLN A 25 -13.17 -9.95 -1.62
N LEU A 26 -12.93 -8.72 -1.19
CA LEU A 26 -12.52 -8.43 0.19
C LEU A 26 -13.73 -8.44 1.10
N GLU A 27 -13.85 -9.52 1.87
CA GLU A 27 -14.79 -9.69 2.97
C GLU A 27 -14.03 -10.05 4.26
N GLU A 28 -14.64 -9.83 5.42
CA GLU A 28 -14.00 -10.07 6.72
C GLU A 28 -13.46 -11.50 6.85
N ALA A 29 -14.21 -12.49 6.36
CA ALA A 29 -13.80 -13.90 6.35
C ALA A 29 -12.58 -14.18 5.45
N SER A 30 -12.35 -13.38 4.42
CA SER A 30 -11.24 -13.53 3.47
C SER A 30 -10.03 -12.64 3.80
N LEU A 31 -10.23 -11.59 4.60
CA LEU A 31 -9.22 -10.55 4.86
C LEU A 31 -7.94 -11.15 5.44
N LYS A 32 -8.08 -12.04 6.42
CA LYS A 32 -6.95 -12.73 7.04
C LYS A 32 -6.18 -13.57 6.03
N GLN A 33 -6.87 -14.35 5.20
CA GLN A 33 -6.23 -15.18 4.18
C GLN A 33 -5.47 -14.32 3.15
N VAL A 34 -6.02 -13.16 2.77
CA VAL A 34 -5.35 -12.21 1.87
C VAL A 34 -4.11 -11.61 2.53
N ALA A 35 -4.19 -11.22 3.80
CA ALA A 35 -3.08 -10.65 4.55
C ALA A 35 -1.96 -11.67 4.82
N GLU A 36 -2.31 -12.95 5.05
CA GLU A 36 -1.37 -14.06 5.24
C GLU A 36 -0.63 -14.48 3.96
N HIS A 37 -1.06 -14.01 2.78
CA HIS A 37 -0.27 -14.13 1.55
C HIS A 37 0.89 -13.11 1.49
N ASP A 38 1.58 -12.95 2.61
CA ASP A 38 2.69 -12.01 2.83
C ASP A 38 3.85 -12.16 1.82
N LYS A 39 4.02 -13.32 1.20
CA LYS A 39 5.07 -13.58 0.21
C LYS A 39 4.94 -12.77 -1.09
N TYR A 40 3.77 -12.19 -1.35
CA TYR A 40 3.47 -11.56 -2.64
C TYR A 40 2.98 -10.11 -2.53
N TYR A 41 2.84 -9.56 -1.32
CA TYR A 41 2.31 -8.20 -1.12
C TYR A 41 3.22 -7.28 -0.32
N PHE A 42 3.36 -6.03 -0.76
CA PHE A 42 4.02 -4.95 -0.03
C PHE A 42 3.08 -3.74 0.05
N PRO A 43 2.95 -3.10 1.22
CA PRO A 43 3.54 -3.51 2.50
C PRO A 43 2.86 -4.76 3.07
N PHE A 44 3.66 -5.57 3.77
CA PHE A 44 3.27 -6.91 4.22
C PHE A 44 2.16 -6.86 5.26
N GLY A 45 1.17 -7.75 5.14
CA GLY A 45 0.29 -8.17 6.24
C GLY A 45 -0.58 -7.11 6.93
N ASN A 46 -0.57 -5.84 6.53
CA ASN A 46 -1.37 -4.81 7.18
C ASN A 46 -2.85 -4.94 6.79
N MET A 47 -3.61 -5.62 7.65
CA MET A 47 -5.03 -5.92 7.44
C MET A 47 -5.87 -4.66 7.29
N ASP A 48 -5.60 -3.60 8.05
CA ASP A 48 -6.37 -2.35 8.02
C ASP A 48 -6.20 -1.63 6.68
N TRP A 49 -4.96 -1.59 6.18
CA TRP A 49 -4.69 -1.04 4.86
C TRP A 49 -5.36 -1.86 3.77
N ILE A 50 -5.23 -3.20 3.79
CA ILE A 50 -5.89 -4.10 2.84
C ILE A 50 -7.40 -3.87 2.86
N TRP A 51 -7.98 -3.78 4.06
CA TRP A 51 -9.41 -3.57 4.27
C TRP A 51 -9.88 -2.21 3.74
N SER A 52 -9.06 -1.17 3.84
CA SER A 52 -9.37 0.15 3.28
C SER A 52 -9.46 0.14 1.74
N GLN A 53 -8.88 -0.86 1.07
CA GLN A 53 -8.90 -0.98 -0.39
C GLN A 53 -10.22 -1.51 -0.96
N ARG A 54 -11.14 -1.97 -0.09
CA ARG A 54 -12.46 -2.45 -0.53
C ARG A 54 -13.21 -1.36 -1.30
N GLY A 55 -14.03 -1.76 -2.27
CA GLY A 55 -14.85 -0.83 -3.06
C GLY A 55 -14.11 -0.01 -4.12
N ARG A 56 -12.77 -0.09 -4.21
CA ARG A 56 -11.96 0.59 -5.25
C ARG A 56 -11.97 -0.09 -6.62
N HIS A 57 -12.33 -1.37 -6.67
CA HIS A 57 -12.26 -2.16 -7.89
C HIS A 57 -13.38 -1.76 -8.86
N TRP A 58 -13.12 -1.96 -10.16
CA TRP A 58 -14.12 -1.71 -11.19
C TRP A 58 -15.42 -2.45 -10.89
N ASN A 59 -16.52 -1.72 -10.96
CA ASN A 59 -17.84 -2.29 -10.95
C ASN A 59 -18.44 -2.27 -12.37
N LYS A 60 -19.43 -3.14 -12.58
CA LYS A 60 -20.02 -3.36 -13.91
C LYS A 60 -20.69 -2.11 -14.49
N ASP A 61 -21.19 -1.25 -13.63
CA ASP A 61 -21.83 0.03 -13.91
C ASP A 61 -20.83 1.19 -14.10
N GLY A 62 -19.53 0.95 -13.91
CA GLY A 62 -18.47 1.94 -14.13
C GLY A 62 -18.48 3.11 -13.16
N THR A 63 -19.28 3.04 -12.10
CA THR A 63 -19.38 4.11 -11.09
C THR A 63 -18.21 4.14 -10.12
N ALA A 64 -17.41 3.06 -10.06
CA ALA A 64 -16.17 2.95 -9.30
C ALA A 64 -15.00 2.53 -10.21
N SER A 65 -13.85 3.18 -10.03
CA SER A 65 -12.62 2.84 -10.73
C SER A 65 -11.41 3.27 -9.90
N MET A 66 -10.34 2.48 -10.00
CA MET A 66 -9.02 2.84 -9.46
C MET A 66 -8.47 4.15 -10.06
N MET A 67 -8.88 4.55 -11.27
CA MET A 67 -8.43 5.80 -11.91
C MET A 67 -8.75 7.03 -11.06
N ASN A 68 -9.95 7.07 -10.50
CA ASN A 68 -10.44 8.18 -9.69
C ASN A 68 -10.39 7.86 -8.19
N ASP A 69 -9.77 6.73 -7.85
CA ASP A 69 -9.65 6.21 -6.49
C ASP A 69 -10.97 6.16 -5.69
N LYS A 70 -12.10 6.05 -6.40
CA LYS A 70 -13.42 6.15 -5.79
C LYS A 70 -13.74 4.86 -5.03
N GLY A 71 -14.20 5.01 -3.79
CA GLY A 71 -14.59 3.89 -2.91
C GLY A 71 -13.54 3.46 -1.88
N ARG A 72 -12.30 3.96 -1.97
CA ARG A 72 -11.29 3.74 -0.91
C ARG A 72 -11.79 4.33 0.41
N GLN A 73 -11.69 3.57 1.49
CA GLN A 73 -11.95 4.10 2.83
C GLN A 73 -10.73 4.84 3.37
N PRO A 74 -10.93 5.82 4.27
CA PRO A 74 -9.81 6.46 4.96
C PRO A 74 -8.92 5.43 5.66
N PHE A 75 -7.61 5.66 5.62
CA PHE A 75 -6.61 4.85 6.31
C PHE A 75 -5.52 5.76 6.87
N GLU A 76 -5.39 5.74 8.19
CA GLU A 76 -4.31 6.43 8.90
C GLU A 76 -3.30 5.37 9.38
N PRO A 77 -2.06 5.38 8.87
CA PRO A 77 -1.05 4.44 9.32
C PRO A 77 -0.66 4.72 10.77
N VAL A 78 -0.54 3.66 11.56
CA VAL A 78 -0.06 3.70 12.93
C VAL A 78 1.13 2.76 13.09
N ASP A 79 2.03 3.09 14.00
CA ASP A 79 3.07 2.18 14.47
C ASP A 79 2.46 1.22 15.50
N THR A 80 2.76 -0.07 15.38
CA THR A 80 2.19 -1.13 16.24
C THR A 80 3.13 -1.54 17.37
N ILE A 81 4.35 -0.99 17.42
CA ILE A 81 5.33 -1.16 18.50
C ILE A 81 5.83 0.20 18.99
N GLU A 82 6.27 0.26 20.24
CA GLU A 82 6.81 1.49 20.85
C GLU A 82 8.27 1.74 20.49
N GLY A 83 8.66 3.01 20.45
CA GLY A 83 10.04 3.46 20.21
C GLY A 83 10.49 3.26 18.76
N CYS A 84 9.57 3.36 17.80
CA CYS A 84 9.91 3.25 16.38
C CYS A 84 10.91 4.33 15.96
N GLU A 85 10.82 5.53 16.50
CA GLU A 85 11.70 6.66 16.19
C GLU A 85 13.18 6.34 16.45
N ASP A 86 13.47 5.61 17.53
CA ASP A 86 14.82 5.20 17.88
C ASP A 86 15.25 3.91 17.17
N ARG A 87 14.31 2.99 16.93
CA ARG A 87 14.58 1.66 16.36
C ARG A 87 14.79 1.68 14.85
N VAL A 88 14.29 2.68 14.13
CA VAL A 88 14.46 2.74 12.66
C VAL A 88 15.90 3.08 12.22
N GLY A 89 16.69 3.65 13.14
CA GLY A 89 18.02 4.17 12.86
C GLY A 89 17.99 5.57 12.23
N GLU A 90 19.12 6.27 12.27
CA GLU A 90 19.20 7.69 11.87
C GLU A 90 18.77 7.92 10.41
N ASN A 91 18.97 6.92 9.54
CA ASN A 91 18.62 6.98 8.12
C ASN A 91 17.47 6.03 7.75
N LYS A 92 16.70 5.55 8.74
CA LYS A 92 15.62 4.57 8.55
C LYS A 92 16.09 3.24 7.94
N GLU A 93 17.34 2.86 8.17
CA GLU A 93 17.94 1.63 7.63
C GLU A 93 17.14 0.37 8.00
N GLU A 94 16.60 0.30 9.22
CA GLU A 94 15.82 -0.84 9.70
C GLU A 94 14.43 -0.92 9.05
N CYS A 95 13.94 0.17 8.43
CA CYS A 95 12.76 0.13 7.58
C CYS A 95 13.02 -0.61 6.25
N MET A 96 14.27 -0.66 5.79
CA MET A 96 14.62 -1.30 4.53
C MET A 96 14.92 -2.80 4.70
N VAL A 97 15.21 -3.24 5.91
CA VAL A 97 15.51 -4.63 6.25
C VAL A 97 14.22 -5.37 6.60
N HIS A 98 14.05 -6.60 6.09
CA HIS A 98 12.92 -7.45 6.49
C HIS A 98 13.10 -7.92 7.93
N GLY A 99 12.43 -7.23 8.86
CA GLY A 99 12.51 -7.47 10.30
C GLY A 99 11.35 -6.82 11.05
N GLU A 100 11.39 -6.91 12.39
CA GLU A 100 10.31 -6.44 13.27
C GLU A 100 9.96 -4.96 13.04
N VAL A 101 10.96 -4.09 12.93
CA VAL A 101 10.78 -2.65 12.71
C VAL A 101 10.03 -2.38 11.41
N ARG A 102 10.47 -2.96 10.29
CA ARG A 102 9.78 -2.85 9.00
C ARG A 102 8.34 -3.37 9.03
N MET A 103 8.05 -4.37 9.86
CA MET A 103 6.72 -4.99 9.95
C MET A 103 5.76 -4.30 10.92
N ASN A 104 6.24 -3.32 11.70
CA ASN A 104 5.43 -2.72 12.77
C ASN A 104 5.51 -1.19 12.82
N CYS A 105 6.58 -0.57 12.32
CA CYS A 105 6.78 0.88 12.33
C CYS A 105 6.26 1.55 11.04
N TYR A 106 5.02 1.24 10.64
CA TYR A 106 4.47 1.68 9.34
C TYR A 106 4.43 3.20 9.15
N LYS A 107 4.04 3.94 10.19
CA LYS A 107 3.95 5.40 10.18
C LYS A 107 5.35 6.01 10.18
N THR A 108 6.21 5.58 11.10
CA THR A 108 7.58 6.11 11.21
C THR A 108 8.40 5.81 9.94
N CYS A 109 8.27 4.61 9.39
CA CYS A 109 8.93 4.23 8.14
C CYS A 109 8.31 4.92 6.90
N GLY A 110 7.09 5.46 7.00
CA GLY A 110 6.42 6.14 5.89
C GLY A 110 6.02 5.20 4.76
N PHE A 111 5.67 3.94 5.07
CA PHE A 111 5.27 2.96 4.04
C PHE A 111 3.94 3.29 3.38
N PHE A 112 3.10 4.04 4.08
CA PHE A 112 1.84 4.52 3.56
C PHE A 112 1.88 6.03 3.48
N LYS A 113 1.33 6.55 2.39
CA LYS A 113 1.08 7.98 2.28
C LYS A 113 -0.14 8.31 3.13
N ASP A 114 -0.01 9.33 3.97
CA ASP A 114 -1.11 9.84 4.78
C ASP A 114 -2.26 10.32 3.89
N ASP A 115 -3.50 10.10 4.32
CA ASP A 115 -4.68 10.45 3.54
C ASP A 115 -4.87 11.96 3.33
N GLY A 116 -4.36 12.80 4.23
CA GLY A 116 -4.32 14.25 4.04
C GLY A 116 -3.43 14.67 2.85
N GLU A 117 -2.39 13.88 2.56
CA GLU A 117 -1.54 14.08 1.39
C GLU A 117 -1.99 13.29 0.16
N TYR A 118 -2.52 12.09 0.35
CA TYR A 118 -2.96 11.20 -0.73
C TYR A 118 -4.29 11.64 -1.34
N ARG A 119 -5.17 12.22 -0.52
CA ARG A 119 -6.50 12.75 -0.89
C ARG A 119 -7.34 11.74 -1.66
N PRO A 120 -7.75 10.62 -1.03
CA PRO A 120 -8.46 9.55 -1.74
C PRO A 120 -9.82 10.00 -2.30
N GLY A 121 -10.32 9.26 -3.29
CA GLY A 121 -11.62 9.52 -3.91
C GLY A 121 -11.66 10.78 -4.78
N GLU A 122 -12.78 11.52 -4.73
CA GLU A 122 -13.01 12.69 -5.61
C GLU A 122 -12.01 13.83 -5.37
N GLU A 123 -11.40 13.90 -4.18
CA GLU A 123 -10.36 14.89 -3.86
C GLU A 123 -9.05 14.66 -4.64
N ARG A 124 -8.79 13.43 -5.10
CA ARG A 124 -7.63 13.09 -5.94
C ARG A 124 -7.70 13.75 -7.30
N ALA A 125 -8.90 13.83 -7.88
CA ALA A 125 -9.11 14.35 -9.24
C ALA A 125 -8.72 15.82 -9.38
N VAL A 126 -8.62 16.55 -8.26
CA VAL A 126 -8.29 17.98 -8.24
C VAL A 126 -6.79 18.23 -8.50
N VAL A 127 -5.92 17.21 -8.42
CA VAL A 127 -4.45 17.40 -8.36
C VAL A 127 -3.71 17.04 -9.67
N SER A 128 -4.37 16.67 -10.77
CA SER A 128 -3.64 16.37 -12.03
C SER A 128 -4.28 16.87 -13.33
N PRO A 129 -4.46 18.19 -13.52
CA PRO A 129 -4.63 18.74 -14.87
C PRO A 129 -3.32 18.81 -15.68
N GLU A 130 -2.14 18.70 -15.04
CA GLU A 130 -0.86 19.10 -15.66
C GLU A 130 0.17 17.98 -15.88
N LEU A 131 -0.11 16.73 -15.52
CA LEU A 131 0.83 15.64 -15.80
C LEU A 131 0.50 14.99 -17.15
N PRO A 132 1.40 15.07 -18.17
CA PRO A 132 1.21 14.35 -19.41
C PRO A 132 1.31 12.84 -19.15
N PHE A 133 0.45 12.09 -19.85
CA PHE A 133 0.40 10.62 -19.84
C PHE A 133 1.74 9.97 -20.22
#